data_AF-A0A416RG04-F1
#
_entry.id   AF-A0A416RG04-F1
#
_cell.length_a   1.000
_cell.length_b   1.000
_cell.length_c   1.000
_cell.angle_alpha   90.00
_cell.angle_beta   90.00
_cell.angle_gamma   90.00
#
_symmetry.space_group_name_H-M   'P 1'
#
loop_
_entity.id
_entity.type
_entity.pdbx_description
1 polymer ?
#
loop_
_entity_poly.entity_id
_entity_poly.type
_entity_poly.pdbx_seq_one_letter_code
_entity_poly.pdbx_strand_id
1 'polypeptide(L)'
;MSDKSERLFEAMSELSDKTIDEGATYNPKKKFRWKRWTALAACLAILVVGVGGITGLIPIFRIGANAGGSGHDEASVFMSYAGPVFPLTLGEANGSITAQRDITLDFAPWVPRWESNEERLSDRTWLTEEERQAVLKDYQELYPEGGQYRYNSHILVTDAYTLTNSSEENQTITLLYPFASSLSELGWSRPTLTMDGQELETRTYVGTYSGSFEGAWSGTLMEGEEGGSSNLNYAESWEDYKALLGDGSYLQNALGPAPDVSSVPVVVYEFTDPYGPAQDEEAGIPNPFLRVGFDLDYDKTTVLAYGFHGGRYDRENGTMIQGFSIPQEGESRYGQTFYLLVVGEDVENMTIGGYVTGGTDPDTQELEGCGVTVERYESDLDTMLRKILTPMWEEESQKTYEQDGTELSVDFDTWYRAFLEHLFAYGVLSPEAAERYGTGWLEELGSDVNTVDRVCWLEAEVTVPAGGSVAVSAQMNKENSYDFYCAHTENSGVSSYDLVTTLGSNLSCTEQTATLEDRGQIVIVRQNFGFDLENGVKTVTLDPGTEHYYLEVKRLAGTIPEEPPES
;
A
#
# COMPACT_ATOMS: atom_id res chain seq x y z
N MET A 1 -19.26 14.11 -4.19
CA MET A 1 -18.74 13.84 -5.55
C MET A 1 -18.90 15.11 -6.36
N SER A 2 -17.88 15.49 -7.12
CA SER A 2 -17.93 16.63 -8.05
C SER A 2 -18.34 16.18 -9.46
N ASP A 3 -18.91 17.09 -10.28
CA ASP A 3 -19.24 16.83 -11.70
C ASP A 3 -18.07 16.22 -12.50
N LYS A 4 -16.83 16.56 -12.14
CA LYS A 4 -15.63 16.02 -12.80
C LYS A 4 -15.40 14.56 -12.44
N SER A 5 -15.54 14.20 -11.16
CA SER A 5 -15.40 12.81 -10.70
C SER A 5 -16.48 11.90 -11.30
N GLU A 6 -17.73 12.38 -11.38
CA GLU A 6 -18.84 11.61 -11.99
C GLU A 6 -18.56 11.27 -13.46
N ARG A 7 -18.02 12.22 -14.23
CA ARG A 7 -17.64 11.98 -15.63
C ARG A 7 -16.46 11.03 -15.80
N LEU A 8 -15.58 10.93 -14.81
CA LEU A 8 -14.47 9.97 -14.81
C LEU A 8 -15.00 8.56 -14.55
N PHE A 9 -15.90 8.40 -13.57
CA PHE A 9 -16.54 7.12 -13.27
C PHE A 9 -17.36 6.60 -14.46
N GLU A 10 -18.09 7.49 -15.14
CA GLU A 10 -18.82 7.14 -16.37
C GLU A 10 -17.88 6.71 -17.51
N ALA A 11 -16.70 7.32 -17.64
CA ALA A 11 -15.72 6.89 -18.64
C ALA A 11 -15.10 5.52 -18.30
N MET A 12 -14.98 5.17 -17.02
CA MET A 12 -14.46 3.87 -16.59
C MET A 12 -15.47 2.74 -16.84
N SER A 13 -16.77 3.00 -16.77
CA SER A 13 -17.81 1.99 -16.97
C SER A 13 -17.97 1.55 -18.44
N GLU A 14 -17.37 2.26 -19.39
CA GLU A 14 -17.33 1.85 -20.81
C GLU A 14 -16.32 0.73 -21.09
N LEU A 15 -15.38 0.47 -20.18
CA LEU A 15 -14.36 -0.57 -20.34
C LEU A 15 -14.94 -1.97 -20.04
N SER A 16 -14.59 -2.96 -20.86
CA SER A 16 -14.97 -4.36 -20.62
C SER A 16 -14.15 -5.01 -19.52
N ASP A 17 -14.72 -5.98 -18.79
CA ASP A 17 -14.03 -6.73 -17.73
C ASP A 17 -12.78 -7.43 -18.28
N LYS A 18 -12.87 -7.96 -19.50
CA LYS A 18 -11.72 -8.50 -20.22
C LYS A 18 -10.60 -7.47 -20.44
N THR A 19 -10.91 -6.21 -20.73
CA THR A 19 -9.89 -5.14 -20.88
C THR A 19 -9.29 -4.74 -19.53
N ILE A 20 -10.10 -4.79 -18.46
CA ILE A 20 -9.65 -4.57 -17.08
C ILE A 20 -8.70 -5.70 -16.66
N ASP A 21 -9.08 -6.96 -16.92
CA ASP A 21 -8.32 -8.17 -16.60
C ASP A 21 -7.07 -8.34 -17.50
N GLU A 22 -7.15 -8.03 -18.80
CA GLU A 22 -6.01 -8.04 -19.74
C GLU A 22 -5.02 -6.89 -19.45
N GLY A 23 -5.51 -5.75 -18.95
CA GLY A 23 -4.68 -4.67 -18.42
C GLY A 23 -3.92 -5.09 -17.17
N ALA A 24 -4.52 -5.94 -16.33
CA ALA A 24 -3.89 -6.56 -15.17
C ALA A 24 -2.93 -7.72 -15.55
N THR A 25 -3.14 -8.38 -16.72
CA THR A 25 -2.38 -9.56 -17.17
C THR A 25 -1.67 -9.36 -18.52
N TYR A 26 -1.04 -8.21 -18.75
CA TYR A 26 -0.35 -7.96 -20.01
C TYR A 26 0.78 -8.98 -20.28
N ASN A 27 0.62 -9.74 -21.37
CA ASN A 27 1.60 -10.65 -21.92
C ASN A 27 2.30 -9.98 -23.12
N PRO A 28 3.63 -9.77 -23.12
CA PRO A 28 4.28 -8.98 -24.16
C PRO A 28 4.42 -9.80 -25.45
N LYS A 29 3.67 -9.45 -26.50
CA LYS A 29 4.01 -9.90 -27.87
C LYS A 29 4.12 -8.77 -28.88
N LYS A 30 5.39 -8.60 -29.29
CA LYS A 30 5.97 -8.12 -30.56
C LYS A 30 5.80 -6.64 -30.93
N LYS A 31 6.97 -5.97 -30.91
CA LYS A 31 7.33 -4.69 -31.52
C LYS A 31 6.54 -4.37 -32.80
N PHE A 32 5.86 -3.21 -32.82
CA PHE A 32 5.46 -2.56 -34.08
C PHE A 32 5.85 -1.09 -34.12
N ARG A 33 6.17 -0.67 -35.35
CA ARG A 33 6.81 0.60 -35.72
C ARG A 33 5.86 1.77 -35.57
N TRP A 34 6.43 2.87 -35.07
CA TRP A 34 5.84 4.20 -34.88
C TRP A 34 4.95 4.67 -36.04
N LYS A 35 3.67 4.90 -35.76
CA LYS A 35 2.86 5.93 -36.41
C LYS A 35 2.00 6.64 -35.37
N ARG A 36 2.09 7.97 -35.45
CA ARG A 36 1.47 8.99 -34.60
C ARG A 36 -0.05 8.88 -34.59
N TRP A 37 -0.63 8.80 -33.40
CA TRP A 37 -1.97 9.32 -33.11
C TRP A 37 -1.90 10.11 -31.81
N THR A 38 -2.24 11.39 -31.92
CA THR A 38 -2.51 12.34 -30.84
C THR A 38 -3.92 12.10 -30.30
N ALA A 39 -4.08 12.32 -28.99
CA ALA A 39 -5.33 12.35 -28.21
C ALA A 39 -5.79 11.01 -27.60
N LEU A 40 -5.33 10.73 -26.37
CA LEU A 40 -6.12 10.34 -25.20
C LEU A 40 -5.13 10.17 -24.04
N ALA A 41 -4.93 11.25 -23.28
CA ALA A 41 -4.05 11.29 -22.12
C ALA A 41 -4.90 11.74 -20.93
N ALA A 42 -5.42 10.77 -20.18
CA ALA A 42 -5.92 10.95 -18.81
C ALA A 42 -6.22 9.60 -18.09
N CYS A 43 -6.63 8.54 -18.80
CA CYS A 43 -7.11 7.31 -18.13
C CYS A 43 -6.09 6.16 -18.02
N LEU A 44 -4.79 6.41 -18.16
CA LEU A 44 -3.76 5.35 -18.16
C LEU A 44 -2.91 5.28 -16.89
N ALA A 45 -3.19 6.11 -15.88
CA ALA A 45 -2.38 6.18 -14.66
C ALA A 45 -2.69 5.08 -13.63
N ILE A 46 -3.81 4.34 -13.77
CA ILE A 46 -4.22 3.30 -12.80
C ILE A 46 -3.80 1.88 -13.24
N LEU A 47 -3.44 1.66 -14.51
CA LEU A 47 -3.25 0.32 -15.09
C LEU A 47 -1.80 -0.19 -15.14
N VAL A 48 -0.81 0.49 -14.54
CA VAL A 48 0.60 0.05 -14.59
C VAL A 48 0.99 -0.87 -13.42
N VAL A 49 0.09 -1.12 -12.46
CA VAL A 49 0.42 -1.85 -11.22
C VAL A 49 0.53 -3.38 -11.39
N GLY A 50 -0.14 -4.00 -12.38
CA GLY A 50 -0.26 -5.47 -12.42
C GLY A 50 0.86 -6.27 -13.13
N VAL A 51 1.68 -5.66 -13.98
CA VAL A 51 2.41 -6.42 -15.02
C VAL A 51 3.91 -6.56 -14.73
N GLY A 52 4.48 -5.69 -13.88
CA GLY A 52 5.92 -5.69 -13.57
C GLY A 52 6.39 -6.91 -12.79
N GLY A 53 5.53 -7.50 -11.95
CA GLY A 53 5.88 -8.61 -11.06
C GLY A 53 6.26 -9.90 -11.79
N ILE A 54 5.63 -10.18 -12.94
CA ILE A 54 5.76 -11.50 -13.59
C ILE A 54 7.12 -11.68 -14.30
N THR A 55 7.83 -10.60 -14.66
CA THR A 55 9.11 -10.68 -15.43
C THR A 55 10.36 -10.35 -14.63
N GLY A 56 10.23 -9.91 -13.37
CA GLY A 56 11.36 -9.54 -12.49
C GLY A 56 12.27 -8.44 -13.04
N LEU A 57 11.88 -7.77 -14.13
CA LEU A 57 12.69 -6.81 -14.89
C LEU A 57 12.44 -5.36 -14.47
N ILE A 58 11.48 -5.11 -13.58
CA ILE A 58 11.12 -3.76 -13.13
C ILE A 58 10.84 -3.85 -11.61
N PRO A 59 11.59 -3.13 -10.75
CA PRO A 59 11.21 -3.00 -9.34
C PRO A 59 9.81 -2.39 -9.26
N ILE A 60 9.00 -2.85 -8.31
CA ILE A 60 7.65 -2.33 -8.04
C ILE A 60 7.80 -0.83 -7.78
N PHE A 61 7.47 -0.02 -8.78
CA PHE A 61 7.46 1.43 -8.62
C PHE A 61 6.21 1.76 -7.79
N ARG A 62 6.43 2.35 -6.61
CA ARG A 62 5.41 3.19 -5.95
C ARG A 62 5.03 4.28 -6.94
N ILE A 63 3.95 4.17 -7.71
CA ILE A 63 3.46 5.29 -8.54
C ILE A 63 2.42 6.05 -7.71
N GLY A 64 2.92 6.72 -6.67
CA GLY A 64 2.32 7.91 -6.09
C GLY A 64 3.36 8.99 -6.29
N ALA A 65 3.20 9.80 -7.33
CA ALA A 65 4.13 10.87 -7.64
C ALA A 65 3.46 12.16 -7.23
N ASN A 66 3.88 12.71 -6.10
CA ASN A 66 3.40 13.99 -5.60
C ASN A 66 4.45 15.09 -5.83
N ALA A 67 3.98 16.31 -6.05
CA ALA A 67 4.82 17.49 -6.02
C ALA A 67 5.25 17.74 -4.58
N GLY A 68 6.55 17.57 -4.33
CA GLY A 68 7.14 17.59 -3.00
C GLY A 68 6.66 18.75 -2.12
N GLY A 69 6.33 18.41 -0.87
CA GLY A 69 5.99 19.34 0.20
C GLY A 69 7.00 20.47 0.43
N SER A 70 6.58 21.45 1.21
CA SER A 70 7.40 22.63 1.54
C SER A 70 8.58 22.24 2.45
N GLY A 71 9.75 22.00 1.85
CA GLY A 71 10.99 21.74 2.58
C GLY A 71 11.43 22.91 3.45
N HIS A 72 12.00 22.60 4.62
CA HIS A 72 12.76 23.51 5.47
C HIS A 72 14.28 23.39 5.19
N ASP A 73 15.03 24.42 5.58
CA ASP A 73 16.40 24.81 5.14
C ASP A 73 17.54 23.74 5.12
N GLU A 74 17.35 22.47 5.53
CA GLU A 74 18.48 21.51 5.65
C GLU A 74 18.32 20.12 4.99
N ALA A 75 17.12 19.54 4.83
CA ALA A 75 16.92 18.21 4.21
C ALA A 75 16.15 18.30 2.89
N SER A 76 16.42 17.39 1.95
CA SER A 76 15.75 17.39 0.65
C SER A 76 14.36 16.79 0.73
N VAL A 77 13.45 17.31 -0.10
CA VAL A 77 12.12 16.74 -0.31
C VAL A 77 12.20 15.72 -1.44
N PHE A 78 11.60 14.55 -1.22
CA PHE A 78 11.61 13.43 -2.16
C PHE A 78 10.19 13.08 -2.62
N MET A 79 10.05 12.64 -3.86
CA MET A 79 8.75 12.23 -4.42
C MET A 79 8.18 10.97 -3.77
N SER A 80 9.05 10.07 -3.29
CA SER A 80 8.68 8.90 -2.50
C SER A 80 9.39 8.98 -1.15
N TYR A 81 8.63 8.97 -0.07
CA TYR A 81 9.13 9.01 1.29
C TYR A 81 8.89 7.68 2.02
N ALA A 82 9.94 7.10 2.60
CA ALA A 82 9.87 5.79 3.26
C ALA A 82 9.56 5.86 4.76
N GLY A 83 9.33 7.05 5.32
CA GLY A 83 9.23 7.30 6.76
C GLY A 83 10.59 7.30 7.49
N PRO A 84 10.65 7.70 8.78
CA PRO A 84 11.86 7.61 9.58
C PRO A 84 12.00 6.25 10.30
N VAL A 85 13.20 5.95 10.80
CA VAL A 85 13.40 4.96 11.86
C VAL A 85 12.92 5.57 13.18
N PHE A 86 11.90 4.97 13.77
CA PHE A 86 11.31 5.43 15.02
C PHE A 86 12.00 4.83 16.26
N PRO A 87 12.00 5.53 17.40
CA PRO A 87 12.50 4.99 18.66
C PRO A 87 11.51 4.01 19.29
N LEU A 88 12.04 3.00 19.99
CA LEU A 88 11.30 2.12 20.89
C LEU A 88 10.55 2.96 21.95
N THR A 89 9.35 2.54 22.32
CA THR A 89 8.56 3.12 23.41
C THR A 89 8.08 2.05 24.39
N LEU A 90 7.60 2.47 25.56
CA LEU A 90 6.95 1.58 26.51
C LEU A 90 5.43 1.69 26.36
N GLY A 91 4.72 0.57 26.57
CA GLY A 91 3.26 0.56 26.60
C GLY A 91 2.71 1.49 27.70
N GLU A 92 3.41 1.55 28.84
CA GLU A 92 3.16 2.53 29.90
C GLU A 92 4.47 3.16 30.34
N ALA A 93 4.45 4.48 30.59
CA ALA A 93 5.63 5.20 31.04
C ALA A 93 6.13 4.66 32.39
N ASN A 94 7.42 4.29 32.45
CA ASN A 94 8.05 3.76 33.66
C ASN A 94 9.30 4.56 34.01
N GLY A 95 9.22 5.40 35.05
CA GLY A 95 10.32 6.26 35.47
C GLY A 95 11.53 5.53 36.08
N SER A 96 11.44 4.22 36.31
CA SER A 96 12.56 3.40 36.78
C SER A 96 13.35 2.75 35.64
N ILE A 97 12.82 2.81 34.41
CA ILE A 97 13.47 2.29 33.21
C ILE A 97 14.07 3.44 32.42
N THR A 98 15.34 3.29 32.07
CA THR A 98 16.07 4.17 31.15
C THR A 98 16.75 3.33 30.08
N ALA A 99 17.17 3.95 28.98
CA ALA A 99 17.87 3.26 27.91
C ALA A 99 19.13 4.00 27.48
N GLN A 100 20.12 3.25 27.00
CA GLN A 100 21.09 3.75 26.01
C GLN A 100 20.68 3.17 24.65
N ARG A 101 20.67 4.00 23.59
CA ARG A 101 20.25 3.60 22.25
C ARG A 101 21.44 3.64 21.29
N ASP A 102 21.66 2.58 20.53
CA ASP A 102 22.72 2.47 19.54
C ASP A 102 22.11 2.04 18.20
N ILE A 103 22.17 2.91 17.19
CA ILE A 103 21.62 2.62 15.86
C ILE A 103 22.76 2.32 14.89
N THR A 104 22.63 1.24 14.12
CA THR A 104 23.55 0.92 13.03
C THR A 104 22.82 0.99 11.70
N LEU A 105 23.35 1.81 10.77
CA LEU A 105 22.93 1.92 9.38
C LEU A 105 23.91 1.11 8.52
N ASP A 106 23.51 -0.08 8.06
CA ASP A 106 24.37 -0.99 7.32
C ASP A 106 24.00 -1.07 5.83
N PHE A 107 24.94 -0.63 5.00
CA PHE A 107 24.86 -0.63 3.55
C PHE A 107 25.27 -1.97 2.92
N ALA A 108 25.26 -3.07 3.67
CA ALA A 108 25.44 -4.42 3.14
C ALA A 108 24.58 -4.72 1.89
N PRO A 109 23.28 -4.33 1.80
CA PRO A 109 22.47 -4.56 0.59
C PRO A 109 22.94 -3.79 -0.65
N TRP A 110 23.77 -2.76 -0.48
CA TRP A 110 24.35 -2.00 -1.57
C TRP A 110 25.55 -2.71 -2.20
N VAL A 111 26.16 -3.68 -1.52
CA VAL A 111 27.28 -4.44 -2.07
C VAL A 111 26.79 -5.27 -3.27
N PRO A 112 27.32 -5.05 -4.48
CA PRO A 112 26.88 -5.78 -5.67
C PRO A 112 27.14 -7.28 -5.52
N ARG A 113 26.11 -8.06 -5.82
CA ARG A 113 26.19 -9.52 -5.91
C ARG A 113 25.92 -9.94 -7.34
N TRP A 114 26.76 -10.82 -7.88
CA TRP A 114 26.46 -11.45 -9.16
C TRP A 114 25.29 -12.42 -9.00
N GLU A 115 24.23 -12.22 -9.79
CA GLU A 115 23.10 -13.13 -9.91
C GLU A 115 23.16 -13.76 -11.30
N SER A 116 23.36 -15.08 -11.35
CA SER A 116 23.37 -15.81 -12.63
C SER A 116 21.96 -15.92 -13.22
N ASN A 117 21.86 -16.14 -14.54
CA ASN A 117 20.59 -16.38 -15.21
C ASN A 117 19.84 -17.59 -14.62
N GLU A 118 20.58 -18.63 -14.24
CA GLU A 118 20.06 -19.83 -13.60
C GLU A 118 19.56 -19.57 -12.17
N GLU A 119 20.31 -18.79 -11.39
CA GLU A 119 19.93 -18.39 -10.03
C GLU A 119 18.66 -17.51 -10.05
N ARG A 120 18.58 -16.54 -10.95
CA ARG A 120 17.37 -15.74 -11.14
C ARG A 120 16.13 -16.58 -11.48
N LEU A 121 16.33 -17.76 -12.05
CA LEU A 121 15.28 -18.71 -12.39
C LEU A 121 15.01 -19.73 -11.26
N SER A 122 15.87 -19.85 -10.25
CA SER A 122 15.70 -20.83 -9.18
C SER A 122 14.45 -20.55 -8.36
N ASP A 123 14.10 -19.28 -8.21
CA ASP A 123 13.02 -18.84 -7.33
C ASP A 123 11.63 -19.05 -7.97
N ARG A 124 11.59 -19.29 -9.29
CA ARG A 124 10.36 -19.57 -10.05
C ARG A 124 9.98 -21.04 -10.01
N THR A 125 9.73 -21.54 -8.81
CA THR A 125 9.46 -22.97 -8.55
C THR A 125 8.12 -23.47 -9.11
N TRP A 126 7.20 -22.56 -9.45
CA TRP A 126 5.89 -22.85 -10.02
C TRP A 126 5.89 -23.10 -11.54
N LEU A 127 6.99 -22.80 -12.23
CA LEU A 127 7.09 -22.99 -13.68
C LEU A 127 7.32 -24.46 -14.03
N THR A 128 6.67 -24.92 -15.09
CA THR A 128 6.99 -26.22 -15.71
C THR A 128 8.39 -26.18 -16.32
N GLU A 129 9.01 -27.34 -16.55
CA GLU A 129 10.35 -27.40 -17.13
C GLU A 129 10.42 -26.74 -18.52
N GLU A 130 9.36 -26.87 -19.34
CA GLU A 130 9.30 -26.23 -20.65
C GLU A 130 9.27 -24.69 -20.55
N GLU A 131 8.50 -24.15 -19.60
CA GLU A 131 8.45 -22.72 -19.31
C GLU A 131 9.78 -22.21 -18.73
N ARG A 132 10.42 -22.98 -17.85
CA ARG A 132 11.75 -22.67 -17.31
C ARG A 132 12.79 -22.56 -18.42
N GLN A 133 12.81 -23.49 -19.36
CA GLN A 133 13.73 -23.42 -20.51
C GLN A 133 13.46 -22.23 -21.42
N ALA A 134 12.19 -21.85 -21.61
CA ALA A 134 11.82 -20.66 -22.37
C ALA A 134 12.31 -19.38 -21.67
N VAL A 135 12.05 -19.24 -20.36
CA VAL A 135 12.48 -18.08 -19.57
C VAL A 135 14.02 -18.00 -19.49
N LEU A 136 14.71 -19.14 -19.31
CA LEU A 136 16.17 -19.16 -19.28
C LEU A 136 16.78 -18.67 -20.59
N LYS A 137 16.19 -19.08 -21.72
CA LYS A 137 16.61 -18.62 -23.04
C LYS A 137 16.42 -17.11 -23.19
N ASP A 138 15.31 -16.57 -22.70
CA ASP A 138 15.07 -15.13 -22.71
C ASP A 138 16.10 -14.39 -21.83
N TYR A 139 16.44 -14.93 -20.66
CA TYR A 139 17.52 -14.38 -19.81
C TYR A 139 18.89 -14.45 -20.49
N GLN A 140 19.22 -15.53 -21.19
CA GLN A 140 20.47 -15.63 -21.94
C GLN A 140 20.55 -14.63 -23.11
N GLU A 141 19.41 -14.28 -23.72
CA GLU A 141 19.36 -13.23 -24.74
C GLU A 141 19.54 -11.83 -24.14
N LEU A 142 18.94 -11.57 -22.96
CA LEU A 142 19.04 -10.30 -22.26
C LEU A 142 20.40 -10.08 -21.57
N TYR A 143 20.95 -11.14 -20.99
CA TYR A 143 22.19 -11.16 -20.21
C TYR A 143 23.14 -12.23 -20.78
N PRO A 144 23.79 -11.94 -21.93
CA PRO A 144 24.64 -12.90 -22.63
C PRO A 144 25.89 -13.29 -21.84
N GLU A 145 26.29 -12.49 -20.84
CA GLU A 145 27.40 -12.78 -19.92
C GLU A 145 27.03 -13.81 -18.84
N GLY A 146 25.82 -14.37 -18.88
CA GLY A 146 25.36 -15.42 -17.96
C GLY A 146 24.71 -14.90 -16.67
N GLY A 147 24.54 -13.59 -16.53
CA GLY A 147 23.94 -12.96 -15.36
C GLY A 147 24.15 -11.45 -15.34
N GLN A 148 23.86 -10.83 -14.19
CA GLN A 148 24.15 -9.42 -13.93
C GLN A 148 24.42 -9.17 -12.44
N TYR A 149 25.11 -8.08 -12.14
CA TYR A 149 25.19 -7.60 -10.76
C TYR A 149 23.86 -7.02 -10.30
N ARG A 150 23.39 -7.49 -9.13
CA ARG A 150 22.22 -7.00 -8.42
C ARG A 150 22.67 -6.31 -7.14
N TYR A 151 21.90 -5.32 -6.74
CA TYR A 151 22.04 -4.61 -5.47
C TYR A 151 20.71 -3.97 -5.15
N ASN A 152 20.52 -3.58 -3.89
CA ASN A 152 19.34 -2.86 -3.45
C ASN A 152 19.74 -1.49 -2.90
N SER A 153 18.74 -0.60 -2.80
CA SER A 153 18.87 0.71 -2.19
C SER A 153 18.30 0.75 -0.77
N HIS A 154 17.63 -0.29 -0.27
CA HIS A 154 17.38 -0.38 1.17
C HIS A 154 18.69 -0.57 1.95
N ILE A 155 18.64 -0.28 3.24
CA ILE A 155 19.72 -0.61 4.19
C ILE A 155 19.19 -1.56 5.25
N LEU A 156 20.11 -2.23 5.95
CA LEU A 156 19.77 -2.95 7.17
C LEU A 156 19.93 -1.99 8.34
N VAL A 157 18.90 -1.91 9.19
CA VAL A 157 18.95 -1.12 10.42
C VAL A 157 18.95 -2.08 11.60
N THR A 158 19.92 -1.90 12.49
CA THR A 158 19.87 -2.46 13.85
C THR A 158 19.69 -1.32 14.82
N ASP A 159 18.55 -1.26 15.50
CA ASP A 159 18.24 -0.28 16.54
C ASP A 159 18.29 -0.99 17.90
N ALA A 160 19.40 -0.82 18.62
CA ALA A 160 19.71 -1.54 19.85
C ALA A 160 19.53 -0.65 21.08
N TYR A 161 19.10 -1.26 22.18
CA TYR A 161 18.80 -0.62 23.45
C TYR A 161 19.41 -1.41 24.59
N THR A 162 20.15 -0.74 25.47
CA THR A 162 20.47 -1.28 26.80
C THR A 162 19.46 -0.71 27.79
N LEU A 163 18.46 -1.50 28.17
CA LEU A 163 17.42 -1.09 29.13
C LEU A 163 17.94 -1.29 30.55
N THR A 164 17.97 -0.24 31.35
CA THR A 164 18.44 -0.27 32.75
C THR A 164 17.30 0.00 33.71
N ASN A 165 17.14 -0.88 34.70
CA ASN A 165 16.17 -0.75 35.78
C ASN A 165 16.87 -0.23 37.06
N SER A 166 16.49 0.96 37.50
CA SER A 166 17.05 1.60 38.70
C SER A 166 16.33 1.23 40.00
N SER A 167 15.27 0.41 39.95
CA SER A 167 14.51 -0.01 41.12
C SER A 167 15.10 -1.24 41.81
N GLU A 168 14.64 -1.52 43.03
CA GLU A 168 15.04 -2.69 43.83
C GLU A 168 14.22 -3.95 43.48
N GLU A 169 13.26 -3.85 42.56
CA GLU A 169 12.38 -4.94 42.15
C GLU A 169 12.54 -5.20 40.64
N ASN A 170 12.32 -6.45 40.22
CA ASN A 170 12.25 -6.74 38.79
C ASN A 170 11.07 -5.97 38.17
N GLN A 171 11.30 -5.39 37.00
CA GLN A 171 10.27 -4.65 36.27
C GLN A 171 9.90 -5.45 35.01
N THR A 172 8.65 -5.89 34.93
CA THR A 172 8.08 -6.43 33.69
C THR A 172 7.40 -5.29 32.96
N ILE A 173 7.81 -5.05 31.72
CA ILE A 173 7.39 -3.92 30.90
C ILE A 173 6.90 -4.41 29.54
N THR A 174 5.92 -3.70 28.99
CA THR A 174 5.50 -3.84 27.60
C THR A 174 6.33 -2.92 26.74
N LEU A 175 7.01 -3.48 25.76
CA LEU A 175 7.74 -2.76 24.72
C LEU A 175 6.85 -2.59 23.50
N LEU A 176 6.91 -1.43 22.86
CA LEU A 176 6.27 -1.15 21.58
C LEU A 176 7.32 -0.60 20.62
N TYR A 177 7.57 -1.31 19.52
CA TYR A 177 8.51 -0.87 18.49
C TYR A 177 7.76 -0.37 17.25
N PRO A 178 7.68 0.95 17.01
CA PRO A 178 7.05 1.54 15.83
C PRO A 178 7.85 1.34 14.53
N PHE A 179 7.16 1.14 13.42
CA PHE A 179 7.74 1.11 12.07
C PHE A 179 6.72 1.52 11.01
N ALA A 180 7.15 2.21 9.94
CA ALA A 180 6.28 2.57 8.82
C ALA A 180 6.16 1.42 7.82
N SER A 181 4.95 1.10 7.38
CA SER A 181 4.68 0.01 6.43
C SER A 181 3.27 0.09 5.84
N SER A 182 2.99 -0.72 4.80
CA SER A 182 1.64 -1.07 4.33
C SER A 182 1.36 -2.55 4.65
N LEU A 183 0.11 -3.00 4.58
CA LEU A 183 -0.19 -4.42 4.85
C LEU A 183 0.49 -5.37 3.85
N SER A 184 0.59 -4.95 2.59
CA SER A 184 1.27 -5.72 1.53
C SER A 184 2.79 -5.84 1.76
N GLU A 185 3.41 -4.84 2.39
CA GLU A 185 4.87 -4.77 2.61
C GLU A 185 5.28 -5.26 4.02
N LEU A 186 4.33 -5.67 4.86
CA LEU A 186 4.60 -6.07 6.23
C LEU A 186 5.62 -7.20 6.31
N GLY A 187 5.54 -8.21 5.44
CA GLY A 187 6.48 -9.34 5.46
C GLY A 187 7.94 -8.94 5.27
N TRP A 188 8.18 -7.88 4.48
CA TRP A 188 9.52 -7.41 4.15
C TRP A 188 10.04 -6.35 5.13
N SER A 189 9.16 -5.47 5.62
CA SER A 189 9.51 -4.32 6.46
C SER A 189 9.39 -4.58 7.97
N ARG A 190 8.66 -5.62 8.40
CA ARG A 190 8.43 -5.92 9.82
C ARG A 190 9.76 -6.20 10.54
N PRO A 191 10.08 -5.46 11.61
CA PRO A 191 11.27 -5.71 12.39
C PRO A 191 11.24 -7.07 13.11
N THR A 192 12.41 -7.64 13.38
CA THR A 192 12.58 -8.73 14.34
C THR A 192 13.08 -8.15 15.66
N LEU A 193 12.33 -8.38 16.74
CA LEU A 193 12.74 -7.98 18.09
C LEU A 193 13.50 -9.11 18.78
N THR A 194 14.60 -8.77 19.43
CA THR A 194 15.40 -9.72 20.23
C THR A 194 15.70 -9.17 21.62
N MET A 195 15.84 -10.04 22.60
CA MET A 195 16.37 -9.76 23.94
C MET A 195 17.58 -10.66 24.19
N ASP A 196 18.73 -10.07 24.52
CA ASP A 196 20.01 -10.76 24.70
C ASP A 196 20.36 -11.73 23.55
N GLY A 197 19.97 -11.35 22.33
CA GLY A 197 20.18 -12.12 21.09
C GLY A 197 19.17 -13.25 20.84
N GLN A 198 18.16 -13.41 21.71
CA GLN A 198 17.05 -14.34 21.50
C GLN A 198 15.84 -13.61 20.95
N GLU A 199 15.21 -14.14 19.90
CA GLU A 199 14.00 -13.57 19.33
C GLU A 199 12.84 -13.55 20.34
N LEU A 200 12.12 -12.43 20.39
CA LEU A 200 10.95 -12.23 21.23
C LEU A 200 9.69 -12.66 20.48
N GLU A 201 8.75 -13.26 21.21
CA GLU A 201 7.39 -13.40 20.72
C GLU A 201 6.76 -12.00 20.63
N THR A 202 6.19 -11.67 19.46
CA THR A 202 5.64 -10.35 19.19
C THR A 202 4.20 -10.41 18.71
N ARG A 203 3.41 -9.44 19.13
CA ARG A 203 2.10 -9.13 18.56
C ARG A 203 2.21 -7.89 17.67
N THR A 204 1.64 -7.95 16.47
CA THR A 204 1.60 -6.80 15.55
C THR A 204 0.30 -6.02 15.73
N TYR A 205 0.42 -4.69 15.83
CA TYR A 205 -0.68 -3.76 15.69
C TYR A 205 -0.46 -2.90 14.45
N VAL A 206 -1.53 -2.61 13.71
CA VAL A 206 -1.50 -1.79 12.50
C VAL A 206 -2.30 -0.52 12.75
N GLY A 207 -1.75 0.63 12.34
CA GLY A 207 -2.46 1.92 12.41
C GLY A 207 -3.41 2.15 11.24
N THR A 208 -4.08 3.30 11.23
CA THR A 208 -4.88 3.75 10.08
C THR A 208 -3.99 4.34 8.99
N TYR A 209 -4.55 4.74 7.84
CA TYR A 209 -3.77 5.46 6.82
C TYR A 209 -3.02 6.66 7.43
N SER A 210 -1.72 6.77 7.15
CA SER A 210 -0.84 7.84 7.67
C SER A 210 -0.82 9.11 6.83
N GLY A 211 -1.43 9.08 5.63
CA GLY A 211 -1.50 10.21 4.72
C GLY A 211 -2.81 10.98 4.82
N SER A 212 -3.09 11.73 3.76
CA SER A 212 -4.25 12.58 3.55
C SER A 212 -4.79 12.38 2.13
N PHE A 213 -5.61 13.30 1.61
CA PHE A 213 -6.12 13.25 0.25
C PHE A 213 -5.83 14.55 -0.49
N GLU A 214 -5.76 14.45 -1.81
CA GLU A 214 -5.70 15.59 -2.72
C GLU A 214 -6.77 15.49 -3.82
N GLY A 215 -7.04 16.60 -4.52
CA GLY A 215 -8.01 16.63 -5.60
C GLY A 215 -7.58 15.92 -6.87
N ALA A 216 -8.50 15.83 -7.82
CA ALA A 216 -8.22 15.25 -9.14
C ALA A 216 -7.11 16.02 -9.85
N TRP A 217 -6.25 15.30 -10.57
CA TRP A 217 -5.14 15.91 -11.30
C TRP A 217 -5.66 16.76 -12.48
N SER A 218 -5.26 18.03 -12.52
CA SER A 218 -5.72 19.00 -13.51
C SER A 218 -4.83 19.09 -14.77
N GLY A 219 -4.28 17.94 -15.20
CA GLY A 219 -3.45 17.83 -16.40
C GLY A 219 -1.93 17.92 -16.17
N THR A 220 -1.49 18.04 -14.93
CA THR A 220 -0.12 17.78 -14.48
C THR A 220 -0.13 16.49 -13.64
N LEU A 221 0.86 15.62 -13.85
CA LEU A 221 0.96 14.28 -13.24
C LEU A 221 1.26 14.29 -11.72
N MET A 222 1.27 15.47 -11.09
CA MET A 222 2.01 15.72 -9.85
C MET A 222 1.28 16.66 -8.88
N GLU A 223 0.17 17.29 -9.26
CA GLU A 223 -0.54 18.24 -8.39
C GLU A 223 -2.06 18.06 -8.53
N GLY A 224 -2.70 17.64 -7.43
CA GLY A 224 -4.15 17.61 -7.31
C GLY A 224 -4.78 19.00 -7.16
N GLU A 225 -6.05 19.14 -7.52
CA GLU A 225 -6.83 20.34 -7.22
C GLU A 225 -6.92 20.57 -5.69
N GLU A 226 -6.61 21.79 -5.24
CA GLU A 226 -6.63 22.15 -3.81
C GLU A 226 -8.02 21.91 -3.19
N GLY A 227 -8.07 21.20 -2.06
CA GLY A 227 -9.29 20.91 -1.32
C GLY A 227 -10.15 19.76 -1.86
N GLY A 228 -9.71 19.04 -2.90
CA GLY A 228 -10.34 17.80 -3.34
C GLY A 228 -9.84 16.57 -2.57
N SER A 229 -10.50 15.42 -2.77
CA SER A 229 -10.15 14.16 -2.08
C SER A 229 -10.28 12.92 -2.97
N SER A 230 -9.98 13.10 -4.26
CA SER A 230 -10.07 12.04 -5.27
C SER A 230 -8.84 11.12 -5.28
N ASN A 231 -7.69 11.62 -4.84
CA ASN A 231 -6.41 10.89 -4.84
C ASN A 231 -5.85 10.76 -3.42
N LEU A 232 -5.11 9.67 -3.18
CA LEU A 232 -4.32 9.48 -1.97
C LEU A 232 -3.14 10.45 -1.97
N ASN A 233 -2.85 11.03 -0.81
CA ASN A 233 -1.71 11.92 -0.60
C ASN A 233 -0.87 11.40 0.58
N TYR A 234 0.22 10.70 0.29
CA TYR A 234 1.03 10.02 1.30
C TYR A 234 1.80 11.01 2.18
N ALA A 235 2.30 10.55 3.33
CA ALA A 235 3.24 11.33 4.12
C ALA A 235 4.55 11.51 3.35
N GLU A 236 5.08 12.73 3.27
CA GLU A 236 6.23 13.08 2.43
C GLU A 236 7.45 13.51 3.26
N SER A 237 7.25 13.67 4.57
CA SER A 237 8.25 14.19 5.49
C SER A 237 8.15 13.56 6.87
N TRP A 238 9.21 13.68 7.67
CA TRP A 238 9.17 13.25 9.05
C TRP A 238 8.23 14.14 9.89
N GLU A 239 8.02 15.40 9.47
CA GLU A 239 7.06 16.32 10.09
C GLU A 239 5.61 15.83 9.95
N ASP A 240 5.26 15.16 8.86
CA ASP A 240 3.94 14.54 8.70
C ASP A 240 3.73 13.45 9.75
N TYR A 241 4.75 12.60 9.96
CA TYR A 241 4.72 11.62 11.06
C TYR A 241 4.75 12.29 12.44
N LYS A 242 5.44 13.43 12.58
CA LYS A 242 5.42 14.20 13.82
C LYS A 242 4.02 14.72 14.13
N ALA A 243 3.31 15.24 13.14
CA ALA A 243 1.94 15.71 13.28
C ALA A 243 1.00 14.53 13.60
N LEU A 244 1.15 13.42 12.87
CA LEU A 244 0.34 12.21 13.03
C LEU A 244 0.46 11.58 14.43
N LEU A 245 1.69 11.50 14.95
CA LEU A 245 1.98 10.82 16.22
C LEU A 245 1.98 11.78 17.44
N GLY A 246 1.96 13.09 17.20
CA GLY A 246 2.31 14.10 18.20
C GLY A 246 1.34 14.20 19.39
N ASP A 247 0.08 13.83 19.21
CA ASP A 247 -0.93 13.85 20.28
C ASP A 247 -1.20 12.47 20.92
N GLY A 248 -0.60 11.41 20.38
CA GLY A 248 -0.75 10.03 20.83
C GLY A 248 -2.07 9.35 20.45
N SER A 249 -3.02 10.05 19.83
CA SER A 249 -4.33 9.49 19.45
C SER A 249 -4.20 8.37 18.42
N TYR A 250 -3.24 8.48 17.51
CA TYR A 250 -2.98 7.50 16.47
C TYR A 250 -2.51 6.15 17.05
N LEU A 251 -1.60 6.16 18.04
CA LEU A 251 -1.21 4.95 18.78
C LEU A 251 -2.37 4.41 19.62
N GLN A 252 -3.11 5.29 20.31
CA GLN A 252 -4.26 4.90 21.12
C GLN A 252 -5.32 4.18 20.26
N ASN A 253 -5.55 4.65 19.03
CA ASN A 253 -6.43 4.00 18.09
C ASN A 253 -5.91 2.61 17.73
N ALA A 254 -4.65 2.48 17.31
CA ALA A 254 -4.05 1.20 16.92
C ALA A 254 -4.10 0.12 18.02
N LEU A 255 -3.89 0.50 19.28
CA LEU A 255 -4.00 -0.42 20.43
C LEU A 255 -5.45 -0.64 20.90
N GLY A 256 -6.37 0.21 20.49
CA GLY A 256 -7.78 0.17 20.85
C GLY A 256 -8.54 -1.02 20.23
N PRO A 257 -9.81 -1.22 20.61
CA PRO A 257 -10.67 -2.21 19.98
C PRO A 257 -11.03 -1.78 18.54
N ALA A 258 -11.28 -2.76 17.68
CA ALA A 258 -11.81 -2.52 16.34
C ALA A 258 -13.20 -1.85 16.40
N PRO A 259 -13.59 -1.08 15.37
CA PRO A 259 -14.97 -0.61 15.22
C PRO A 259 -15.97 -1.78 15.26
N ASP A 260 -17.06 -1.65 16.02
CA ASP A 260 -18.11 -2.66 16.11
C ASP A 260 -19.31 -2.28 15.23
N VAL A 261 -19.57 -3.11 14.21
CA VAL A 261 -20.67 -2.93 13.25
C VAL A 261 -21.73 -4.02 13.32
N SER A 262 -21.65 -4.92 14.30
CA SER A 262 -22.56 -6.07 14.46
C SER A 262 -24.01 -5.67 14.75
N SER A 263 -24.24 -4.43 15.17
CA SER A 263 -25.57 -3.88 15.45
C SER A 263 -26.13 -2.98 14.36
N VAL A 264 -25.40 -2.76 13.27
CA VAL A 264 -25.83 -1.91 12.15
C VAL A 264 -26.71 -2.75 11.22
N PRO A 265 -28.04 -2.51 11.16
CA PRO A 265 -28.92 -3.26 10.27
C PRO A 265 -28.68 -2.87 8.82
N VAL A 266 -28.78 -3.85 7.92
CA VAL A 266 -28.67 -3.63 6.47
C VAL A 266 -29.78 -4.37 5.73
N VAL A 267 -30.33 -3.74 4.69
CA VAL A 267 -31.11 -4.44 3.68
C VAL A 267 -30.15 -4.89 2.58
N VAL A 268 -30.18 -6.17 2.26
CA VAL A 268 -29.29 -6.80 1.28
C VAL A 268 -30.07 -7.08 0.02
N TYR A 269 -29.52 -6.67 -1.11
CA TYR A 269 -29.90 -7.16 -2.43
C TYR A 269 -28.78 -8.03 -2.96
N GLU A 270 -29.04 -9.32 -3.08
CA GLU A 270 -28.12 -10.33 -3.60
C GLU A 270 -28.47 -10.62 -5.05
N PHE A 271 -27.48 -10.50 -5.94
CA PHE A 271 -27.65 -10.65 -7.38
C PHE A 271 -26.87 -11.89 -7.85
N THR A 272 -27.57 -12.85 -8.45
CA THR A 272 -27.03 -14.13 -8.89
C THR A 272 -27.48 -14.48 -10.31
N ASP A 273 -26.72 -15.33 -10.98
CA ASP A 273 -27.03 -15.84 -12.32
C ASP A 273 -27.33 -14.74 -13.36
N PRO A 274 -26.43 -13.74 -13.56
CA PRO A 274 -26.62 -12.76 -14.62
C PRO A 274 -26.61 -13.45 -16.00
N TYR A 275 -27.47 -13.00 -16.91
CA TYR A 275 -27.60 -13.56 -18.25
C TYR A 275 -27.83 -12.47 -19.30
N GLY A 276 -27.35 -12.73 -20.51
CA GLY A 276 -27.48 -11.85 -21.67
C GLY A 276 -26.79 -12.43 -22.90
N PRO A 277 -26.78 -11.71 -24.04
CA PRO A 277 -25.99 -12.11 -25.21
C PRO A 277 -24.49 -12.06 -24.89
N ALA A 278 -23.71 -12.88 -25.59
CA ALA A 278 -22.26 -12.81 -25.52
C ALA A 278 -21.73 -11.50 -26.15
N GLN A 279 -20.53 -11.09 -25.74
CA GLN A 279 -19.82 -9.99 -26.37
C GLN A 279 -19.59 -10.27 -27.86
N ASP A 280 -19.96 -9.31 -28.70
CA ASP A 280 -19.82 -9.39 -30.15
C ASP A 280 -19.66 -7.96 -30.72
N GLU A 281 -18.41 -7.58 -31.02
CA GLU A 281 -18.11 -6.27 -31.62
C GLU A 281 -18.79 -6.09 -32.99
N GLU A 282 -18.91 -7.16 -33.79
CA GLU A 282 -19.53 -7.09 -35.13
C GLU A 282 -21.04 -6.86 -35.03
N ALA A 283 -21.68 -7.40 -33.98
CA ALA A 283 -23.08 -7.17 -33.66
C ALA A 283 -23.33 -5.85 -32.89
N GLY A 284 -22.29 -5.09 -32.56
CA GLY A 284 -22.40 -3.85 -31.80
C GLY A 284 -22.66 -4.05 -30.31
N ILE A 285 -22.23 -5.18 -29.75
CA ILE A 285 -22.33 -5.54 -28.32
C ILE A 285 -20.91 -5.69 -27.74
N PRO A 286 -20.13 -4.59 -27.66
CA PRO A 286 -18.74 -4.66 -27.22
C PRO A 286 -18.58 -4.95 -25.73
N ASN A 287 -19.58 -4.67 -24.88
CA ASN A 287 -19.58 -5.05 -23.47
C ASN A 287 -21.01 -5.23 -22.93
N PRO A 288 -21.64 -6.42 -23.05
CA PRO A 288 -22.97 -6.66 -22.49
C PRO A 288 -22.99 -6.32 -20.99
N PHE A 289 -23.90 -5.45 -20.56
CA PHE A 289 -23.85 -4.82 -19.25
C PHE A 289 -25.23 -4.74 -18.60
N LEU A 290 -25.32 -4.95 -17.29
CA LEU A 290 -26.55 -4.79 -16.51
C LEU A 290 -26.50 -3.50 -15.69
N ARG A 291 -27.60 -2.76 -15.71
CA ARG A 291 -27.83 -1.61 -14.82
C ARG A 291 -28.96 -1.93 -13.86
N VAL A 292 -28.72 -1.63 -12.59
CA VAL A 292 -29.67 -1.68 -11.48
C VAL A 292 -29.96 -0.24 -11.08
N GLY A 293 -31.12 0.28 -11.46
CA GLY A 293 -31.56 1.63 -11.14
C GLY A 293 -32.61 1.63 -10.02
N PHE A 294 -32.53 2.53 -9.06
CA PHE A 294 -33.47 2.63 -7.94
C PHE A 294 -33.53 4.05 -7.38
N ASP A 295 -34.61 4.32 -6.63
CA ASP A 295 -34.84 5.58 -5.95
C ASP A 295 -34.40 5.48 -4.48
N LEU A 296 -33.82 6.55 -3.92
CA LEU A 296 -33.40 6.62 -2.53
C LEU A 296 -33.38 8.06 -1.99
N ASP A 297 -33.47 8.19 -0.67
CA ASP A 297 -33.19 9.44 0.05
C ASP A 297 -31.72 9.46 0.50
N TYR A 298 -30.87 10.22 -0.19
CA TYR A 298 -29.43 10.31 0.10
C TYR A 298 -29.11 10.84 1.51
N ASP A 299 -30.05 11.50 2.20
CA ASP A 299 -29.85 11.97 3.57
C ASP A 299 -30.09 10.86 4.61
N LYS A 300 -30.68 9.74 4.20
CA LYS A 300 -31.10 8.65 5.09
C LYS A 300 -30.65 7.26 4.67
N THR A 301 -30.18 7.12 3.44
CA THR A 301 -29.81 5.86 2.82
C THR A 301 -28.41 5.96 2.26
N THR A 302 -27.54 5.02 2.66
CA THR A 302 -26.22 4.81 2.07
C THR A 302 -26.15 3.43 1.45
N VAL A 303 -25.53 3.31 0.28
CA VAL A 303 -25.40 2.05 -0.44
C VAL A 303 -23.92 1.69 -0.56
N LEU A 304 -23.56 0.50 -0.07
CA LEU A 304 -22.29 -0.16 -0.35
C LEU A 304 -22.51 -1.20 -1.44
N ALA A 305 -21.60 -1.32 -2.39
CA ALA A 305 -21.73 -2.26 -3.51
C ALA A 305 -20.51 -3.19 -3.60
N TYR A 306 -20.75 -4.41 -4.05
CA TYR A 306 -19.71 -5.40 -4.36
C TYR A 306 -20.00 -6.06 -5.71
N GLY A 307 -18.98 -6.09 -6.56
CA GLY A 307 -18.97 -6.60 -7.93
C GLY A 307 -19.43 -5.58 -8.97
N PHE A 308 -19.67 -4.33 -8.57
CA PHE A 308 -20.15 -3.25 -9.45
C PHE A 308 -18.99 -2.35 -9.89
N HIS A 309 -19.03 -1.87 -11.13
CA HIS A 309 -18.00 -1.01 -11.72
C HIS A 309 -18.53 0.00 -12.73
N GLY A 310 -19.84 0.24 -12.71
CA GLY A 310 -20.47 1.39 -13.35
C GLY A 310 -21.53 1.99 -12.45
N GLY A 311 -21.68 3.31 -12.48
CA GLY A 311 -22.66 3.98 -11.63
C GLY A 311 -22.98 5.40 -12.05
N ARG A 312 -24.15 5.87 -11.60
CA ARG A 312 -24.61 7.25 -11.75
C ARG A 312 -25.37 7.66 -10.47
N TYR A 313 -25.09 8.87 -9.98
CA TYR A 313 -25.52 9.30 -8.64
C TYR A 313 -26.28 10.63 -8.72
N ASP A 314 -27.58 10.58 -9.02
CA ASP A 314 -28.41 11.79 -9.15
C ASP A 314 -29.02 12.17 -7.80
N ARG A 315 -28.23 12.94 -7.03
CA ARG A 315 -28.63 13.41 -5.69
C ARG A 315 -29.78 14.41 -5.70
N GLU A 316 -29.97 15.16 -6.79
CA GLU A 316 -31.06 16.14 -6.90
C GLU A 316 -32.42 15.44 -7.05
N ASN A 317 -32.47 14.37 -7.86
CA ASN A 317 -33.69 13.63 -8.11
C ASN A 317 -33.86 12.40 -7.21
N GLY A 318 -32.85 12.06 -6.40
CA GLY A 318 -32.90 10.91 -5.48
C GLY A 318 -32.86 9.58 -6.21
N THR A 319 -32.06 9.46 -7.28
CA THR A 319 -31.94 8.22 -8.06
C THR A 319 -30.48 7.78 -8.18
N MET A 320 -30.26 6.47 -8.11
CA MET A 320 -28.94 5.87 -8.27
C MET A 320 -29.00 4.74 -9.30
N ILE A 321 -27.92 4.62 -10.08
CA ILE A 321 -27.65 3.47 -10.92
C ILE A 321 -26.36 2.83 -10.41
N GLN A 322 -26.39 1.51 -10.27
CA GLN A 322 -25.22 0.64 -10.10
C GLN A 322 -25.24 -0.37 -11.25
N GLY A 323 -24.09 -0.71 -11.81
CA GLY A 323 -24.03 -1.71 -12.87
C GLY A 323 -22.71 -2.47 -12.97
N PHE A 324 -22.76 -3.56 -13.72
CA PHE A 324 -21.64 -4.47 -13.95
C PHE A 324 -21.80 -5.15 -15.32
N SER A 325 -20.66 -5.53 -15.92
CA SER A 325 -20.63 -6.33 -17.15
C SER A 325 -21.19 -7.73 -16.87
N ILE A 326 -21.91 -8.31 -17.84
CA ILE A 326 -22.43 -9.68 -17.75
C ILE A 326 -21.25 -10.64 -17.95
N PRO A 327 -20.81 -11.38 -16.91
CA PRO A 327 -19.62 -12.22 -17.03
C PRO A 327 -19.85 -13.41 -17.97
N GLN A 328 -18.82 -13.81 -18.72
CA GLN A 328 -18.84 -14.95 -19.63
C GLN A 328 -18.06 -16.15 -19.09
N GLU A 329 -18.37 -17.36 -19.59
CA GLU A 329 -17.67 -18.58 -19.20
C GLU A 329 -16.15 -18.43 -19.44
N GLY A 330 -15.37 -18.60 -18.38
CA GLY A 330 -13.91 -18.44 -18.41
C GLY A 330 -13.39 -17.11 -17.87
N GLU A 331 -14.27 -16.14 -17.61
CA GLU A 331 -13.92 -14.90 -16.90
C GLU A 331 -13.89 -15.11 -15.38
N SER A 332 -13.04 -14.35 -14.69
CA SER A 332 -12.82 -14.44 -13.23
C SER A 332 -14.10 -14.28 -12.41
N ARG A 333 -15.01 -13.42 -12.88
CA ARG A 333 -16.30 -13.09 -12.25
C ARG A 333 -17.45 -14.03 -12.64
N TYR A 334 -17.22 -15.01 -13.50
CA TYR A 334 -18.28 -15.93 -13.92
C TYR A 334 -18.75 -16.82 -12.77
N GLY A 335 -20.06 -16.77 -12.48
CA GLY A 335 -20.67 -17.50 -11.37
C GLY A 335 -20.47 -16.85 -10.00
N GLN A 336 -19.89 -15.65 -9.93
CA GLN A 336 -19.81 -14.88 -8.68
C GLN A 336 -21.15 -14.24 -8.32
N THR A 337 -21.30 -13.89 -7.05
CA THR A 337 -22.46 -13.18 -6.49
C THR A 337 -22.13 -11.71 -6.28
N PHE A 338 -23.07 -10.83 -6.62
CA PHE A 338 -22.94 -9.38 -6.47
C PHE A 338 -23.88 -8.90 -5.36
N TYR A 339 -23.52 -7.82 -4.67
CA TYR A 339 -24.30 -7.33 -3.52
C TYR A 339 -24.48 -5.81 -3.55
N LEU A 340 -25.68 -5.36 -3.21
CA LEU A 340 -25.91 -4.02 -2.68
C LEU A 340 -26.30 -4.15 -1.20
N LEU A 341 -25.55 -3.48 -0.32
CA LEU A 341 -25.88 -3.35 1.10
C LEU A 341 -26.43 -1.95 1.33
N VAL A 342 -27.70 -1.88 1.70
CA VAL A 342 -28.40 -0.62 1.97
C VAL A 342 -28.43 -0.39 3.47
N VAL A 343 -27.74 0.66 3.91
CA VAL A 343 -27.69 1.12 5.30
C VAL A 343 -28.66 2.28 5.47
N GLY A 344 -29.63 2.15 6.38
CA GLY A 344 -30.65 3.17 6.64
C GLY A 344 -32.03 2.82 6.08
N GLU A 345 -32.73 3.78 5.46
CA GLU A 345 -34.00 3.52 4.77
C GLU A 345 -33.76 2.68 3.51
N ASP A 346 -34.68 1.77 3.19
CA ASP A 346 -34.57 0.90 2.02
C ASP A 346 -34.77 1.66 0.70
N VAL A 347 -34.33 1.08 -0.41
CA VAL A 347 -34.48 1.66 -1.77
C VAL A 347 -35.84 1.33 -2.39
N GLU A 348 -36.32 2.19 -3.27
CA GLU A 348 -37.61 2.05 -3.94
C GLU A 348 -37.46 1.90 -5.46
N ASN A 349 -38.52 1.41 -6.12
CA ASN A 349 -38.65 1.38 -7.59
C ASN A 349 -37.47 0.74 -8.34
N MET A 350 -36.86 -0.31 -7.78
CA MET A 350 -35.74 -0.99 -8.40
C MET A 350 -36.09 -1.55 -9.79
N THR A 351 -35.24 -1.24 -10.77
CA THR A 351 -35.31 -1.68 -12.16
C THR A 351 -33.99 -2.30 -12.59
N ILE A 352 -34.07 -3.27 -13.51
CA ILE A 352 -32.90 -3.95 -14.06
C ILE A 352 -33.03 -3.93 -15.58
N GLY A 353 -32.00 -3.45 -16.27
CA GLY A 353 -31.95 -3.41 -17.73
C GLY A 353 -30.59 -3.83 -18.27
N GLY A 354 -30.60 -4.48 -19.44
CA GLY A 354 -29.39 -4.84 -20.18
C GLY A 354 -29.02 -3.79 -21.22
N TYR A 355 -27.72 -3.59 -21.46
CA TYR A 355 -27.18 -2.58 -22.37
C TYR A 355 -25.95 -3.10 -23.09
N VAL A 356 -25.68 -2.57 -24.28
CA VAL A 356 -24.53 -2.97 -25.12
C VAL A 356 -23.17 -2.56 -24.54
N THR A 357 -23.17 -1.60 -23.61
CA THR A 357 -22.02 -1.04 -22.88
C THR A 357 -22.45 -0.53 -21.49
N GLY A 358 -21.47 -0.25 -20.62
CA GLY A 358 -21.69 0.30 -19.29
C GLY A 358 -21.77 1.82 -19.16
N GLY A 359 -21.65 2.59 -20.25
CA GLY A 359 -21.88 4.05 -20.23
C GLY A 359 -23.30 4.37 -19.76
N THR A 360 -23.59 5.48 -19.10
CA THR A 360 -24.94 5.74 -18.52
C THR A 360 -25.80 6.73 -19.32
N ASP A 361 -25.33 7.12 -20.50
CA ASP A 361 -26.01 8.06 -21.38
C ASP A 361 -27.41 7.56 -21.80
N PRO A 362 -28.40 8.47 -21.94
CA PRO A 362 -29.77 8.13 -22.32
C PRO A 362 -29.91 7.43 -23.68
N ASP A 363 -28.93 7.57 -24.58
CA ASP A 363 -28.91 6.94 -25.91
C ASP A 363 -28.11 5.64 -25.97
N THR A 364 -27.59 5.15 -24.83
CA THR A 364 -26.95 3.84 -24.78
C THR A 364 -27.96 2.75 -25.17
N GLN A 365 -27.61 1.93 -26.16
CA GLN A 365 -28.54 0.94 -26.71
C GLN A 365 -28.86 -0.17 -25.70
N GLU A 366 -30.17 -0.35 -25.45
CA GLU A 366 -30.70 -1.45 -24.64
C GLU A 366 -30.52 -2.81 -25.31
N LEU A 367 -30.35 -3.84 -24.50
CA LEU A 367 -30.35 -5.23 -24.89
C LEU A 367 -31.62 -5.94 -24.40
N GLU A 368 -32.25 -6.67 -25.31
CA GLU A 368 -33.38 -7.53 -24.99
C GLU A 368 -32.92 -8.87 -24.39
N GLY A 369 -33.75 -9.45 -23.53
CA GLY A 369 -33.51 -10.79 -22.98
C GLY A 369 -32.30 -10.89 -22.04
N CYS A 370 -31.95 -9.79 -21.37
CA CYS A 370 -30.94 -9.75 -20.33
C CYS A 370 -31.58 -9.67 -18.94
N GLY A 371 -30.87 -10.11 -17.92
CA GLY A 371 -31.31 -9.93 -16.53
C GLY A 371 -30.41 -10.62 -15.53
N VAL A 372 -30.85 -10.62 -14.28
CA VAL A 372 -30.17 -11.25 -13.15
C VAL A 372 -31.23 -11.65 -12.12
N THR A 373 -30.98 -12.70 -11.35
CA THR A 373 -31.83 -13.08 -10.22
C THR A 373 -31.52 -12.16 -9.05
N VAL A 374 -32.55 -11.59 -8.41
CA VAL A 374 -32.38 -10.71 -7.25
C VAL A 374 -33.15 -11.23 -6.06
N GLU A 375 -32.46 -11.41 -4.94
CA GLU A 375 -33.05 -11.73 -3.65
C GLU A 375 -32.85 -10.56 -2.69
N ARG A 376 -33.94 -10.12 -2.05
CA ARG A 376 -33.92 -9.08 -1.01
C ARG A 376 -34.13 -9.70 0.36
N TYR A 377 -33.23 -9.47 1.30
CA TYR A 377 -33.35 -9.89 2.70
C TYR A 377 -32.75 -8.87 3.67
N GLU A 378 -32.98 -9.06 4.97
CA GLU A 378 -32.40 -8.22 6.03
C GLU A 378 -31.26 -8.96 6.72
N SER A 379 -30.21 -8.23 7.10
CA SER A 379 -29.03 -8.73 7.81
C SER A 379 -28.42 -7.63 8.69
N ASP A 380 -27.19 -7.84 9.16
CA ASP A 380 -26.34 -6.83 9.79
C ASP A 380 -25.05 -6.62 8.99
N LEU A 381 -24.44 -5.44 9.17
CA LEU A 381 -23.29 -5.02 8.40
C LEU A 381 -22.06 -5.91 8.65
N ASP A 382 -21.83 -6.38 9.89
CA ASP A 382 -20.68 -7.24 10.18
C ASP A 382 -20.78 -8.58 9.46
N THR A 383 -21.95 -9.23 9.53
CA THR A 383 -22.22 -10.49 8.85
C THR A 383 -21.98 -10.36 7.35
N MET A 384 -22.49 -9.29 6.73
CA MET A 384 -22.37 -9.10 5.28
C MET A 384 -20.97 -8.70 4.84
N LEU A 385 -20.30 -7.79 5.55
CA LEU A 385 -18.92 -7.42 5.22
C LEU A 385 -17.98 -8.63 5.39
N ARG A 386 -18.12 -9.44 6.45
CA ARG A 386 -17.32 -10.66 6.59
C ARG A 386 -17.57 -11.65 5.45
N LYS A 387 -18.83 -11.83 5.03
CA LYS A 387 -19.20 -12.69 3.90
C LYS A 387 -18.54 -12.22 2.59
N ILE A 388 -18.52 -10.92 2.34
CA ILE A 388 -18.02 -10.32 1.10
C ILE A 388 -16.49 -10.21 1.08
N LEU A 389 -15.89 -9.79 2.19
CA LEU A 389 -14.48 -9.44 2.24
C LEU A 389 -13.58 -10.65 2.51
N THR A 390 -14.10 -11.75 3.08
CA THR A 390 -13.28 -12.96 3.31
C THR A 390 -12.70 -13.51 2.00
N PRO A 391 -13.50 -13.76 0.93
CA PRO A 391 -12.95 -14.21 -0.35
C PRO A 391 -11.95 -13.22 -0.95
N MET A 392 -12.19 -11.92 -0.79
CA MET A 392 -11.27 -10.89 -1.30
C MET A 392 -9.91 -10.95 -0.59
N TRP A 393 -9.90 -11.12 0.74
CA TRP A 393 -8.67 -11.32 1.49
C TRP A 393 -7.97 -12.64 1.15
N GLU A 394 -8.72 -13.73 0.95
CA GLU A 394 -8.17 -15.03 0.54
C GLU A 394 -7.50 -14.94 -0.84
N GLU A 395 -8.13 -14.25 -1.80
CA GLU A 395 -7.57 -14.01 -3.13
C GLU A 395 -6.28 -13.20 -3.06
N GLU A 396 -6.24 -12.13 -2.27
CA GLU A 396 -5.03 -11.32 -2.08
C GLU A 396 -3.92 -12.14 -1.40
N SER A 397 -4.26 -12.96 -0.40
CA SER A 397 -3.30 -13.88 0.24
C SER A 397 -2.71 -14.88 -0.75
N GLN A 398 -3.56 -15.43 -1.62
CA GLN A 398 -3.12 -16.33 -2.68
C GLN A 398 -2.20 -15.62 -3.69
N LYS A 399 -2.55 -14.40 -4.12
CA LYS A 399 -1.69 -13.60 -5.03
C LYS A 399 -0.32 -13.36 -4.43
N THR A 400 -0.24 -12.96 -3.16
CA THR A 400 1.04 -12.78 -2.46
C THR A 400 1.83 -14.09 -2.43
N TYR A 401 1.17 -15.22 -2.14
CA TYR A 401 1.83 -16.53 -2.14
C TYR A 401 2.37 -16.91 -3.52
N GLU A 402 1.61 -16.66 -4.59
CA GLU A 402 2.04 -16.95 -5.96
C GLU A 402 3.20 -16.05 -6.43
N GLN A 403 3.25 -14.81 -5.95
CA GLN A 403 4.29 -13.85 -6.32
C GLN A 403 5.59 -14.07 -5.52
N ASP A 404 5.47 -14.23 -4.20
CA ASP A 404 6.59 -14.13 -3.27
C ASP A 404 6.88 -15.45 -2.53
N GLY A 405 6.02 -16.46 -2.69
CA GLY A 405 6.11 -17.73 -1.96
C GLY A 405 5.70 -17.62 -0.48
N THR A 406 5.09 -16.51 -0.08
CA THR A 406 4.70 -16.21 1.30
C THR A 406 3.23 -15.82 1.39
N GLU A 407 2.53 -16.26 2.43
CA GLU A 407 1.17 -15.78 2.73
C GLU A 407 1.19 -14.31 3.18
N LEU A 408 0.03 -13.64 3.13
CA LEU A 408 -0.12 -12.31 3.73
C LEU A 408 0.33 -12.33 5.19
N SER A 409 1.05 -11.30 5.60
CA SER A 409 1.63 -11.21 6.95
C SER A 409 0.64 -10.82 8.05
N VAL A 410 -0.65 -10.72 7.71
CA VAL A 410 -1.75 -10.39 8.63
C VAL A 410 -2.91 -11.34 8.40
N ASP A 411 -3.58 -11.72 9.50
CA ASP A 411 -4.82 -12.48 9.44
C ASP A 411 -6.01 -11.62 8.96
N PHE A 412 -7.12 -12.30 8.64
CA PHE A 412 -8.34 -11.64 8.17
C PHE A 412 -8.88 -10.65 9.19
N ASP A 413 -8.85 -10.93 10.50
CA ASP A 413 -9.42 -10.02 11.51
C ASP A 413 -8.61 -8.72 11.62
N THR A 414 -7.27 -8.79 11.50
CA THR A 414 -6.39 -7.61 11.46
C THR A 414 -6.64 -6.79 10.19
N TRP A 415 -6.76 -7.45 9.05
CA TRP A 415 -7.09 -6.80 7.78
C TRP A 415 -8.48 -6.17 7.80
N TYR A 416 -9.48 -6.89 8.31
CA TYR A 416 -10.87 -6.47 8.40
C TYR A 416 -11.04 -5.27 9.34
N ARG A 417 -10.31 -5.26 10.46
CA ARG A 417 -10.21 -4.07 11.31
C ARG A 417 -9.73 -2.85 10.53
N ALA A 418 -8.61 -2.97 9.81
CA ALA A 418 -8.05 -1.87 9.03
C ALA A 418 -9.03 -1.40 7.94
N PHE A 419 -9.77 -2.32 7.34
CA PHE A 419 -10.85 -2.02 6.41
C PHE A 419 -11.97 -1.20 7.06
N LEU A 420 -12.47 -1.62 8.23
CA LEU A 420 -13.52 -0.90 8.95
C LEU A 420 -13.06 0.50 9.33
N GLU A 421 -11.85 0.65 9.88
CA GLU A 421 -11.28 1.95 10.23
C GLU A 421 -11.21 2.87 9.01
N HIS A 422 -10.80 2.35 7.85
CA HIS A 422 -10.73 3.12 6.60
C HIS A 422 -12.13 3.48 6.06
N LEU A 423 -13.09 2.54 6.13
CA LEU A 423 -14.48 2.76 5.73
C LEU A 423 -15.14 3.87 6.56
N PHE A 424 -14.93 3.87 7.88
CA PHE A 424 -15.51 4.89 8.76
C PHE A 424 -14.77 6.22 8.74
N ALA A 425 -13.48 6.22 8.42
CA ALA A 425 -12.72 7.46 8.27
C ALA A 425 -13.01 8.14 6.93
N TYR A 426 -13.06 7.39 5.83
CA TYR A 426 -13.01 7.97 4.47
C TYR A 426 -14.09 7.45 3.52
N GLY A 427 -14.69 6.30 3.78
CA GLY A 427 -15.74 5.73 2.92
C GLY A 427 -17.08 6.46 3.04
N VAL A 428 -18.08 5.98 2.29
CA VAL A 428 -19.44 6.58 2.25
C VAL A 428 -20.18 6.58 3.60
N LEU A 429 -19.72 5.81 4.58
CA LEU A 429 -20.25 5.82 5.95
C LEU A 429 -19.60 6.90 6.84
N SER A 430 -18.57 7.59 6.35
CA SER A 430 -17.92 8.70 7.05
C SER A 430 -18.72 10.00 6.89
N PRO A 431 -18.83 10.85 7.94
CA PRO A 431 -19.34 12.21 7.80
C PRO A 431 -18.42 13.11 6.95
N GLU A 432 -17.16 12.71 6.77
CA GLU A 432 -16.12 13.40 6.00
C GLU A 432 -15.65 12.52 4.83
N ALA A 433 -16.59 11.83 4.16
CA ALA A 433 -16.29 10.90 3.08
C ALA A 433 -15.40 11.52 1.99
N ALA A 434 -14.34 10.81 1.62
CA ALA A 434 -13.46 11.18 0.53
C ALA A 434 -14.15 10.94 -0.82
N GLU A 435 -13.94 11.83 -1.78
CA GLU A 435 -14.50 11.69 -3.13
C GLU A 435 -14.05 10.39 -3.80
N ARG A 436 -12.82 9.95 -3.52
CA ARG A 436 -12.24 8.69 -3.98
C ARG A 436 -13.14 7.49 -3.74
N TYR A 437 -13.83 7.44 -2.60
CA TYR A 437 -14.68 6.32 -2.20
C TYR A 437 -16.17 6.63 -2.37
N GLY A 438 -16.51 7.74 -3.03
CA GLY A 438 -17.88 8.21 -3.16
C GLY A 438 -18.82 7.27 -3.91
N THR A 439 -18.27 6.27 -4.61
CA THR A 439 -19.00 5.26 -5.36
C THR A 439 -19.72 4.26 -4.45
N GLY A 440 -19.17 4.02 -3.25
CA GLY A 440 -19.59 2.97 -2.33
C GLY A 440 -19.06 1.57 -2.68
N TRP A 441 -18.15 1.44 -3.64
CA TRP A 441 -17.60 0.15 -4.06
C TRP A 441 -16.59 -0.40 -3.04
N LEU A 442 -16.87 -1.56 -2.47
CA LEU A 442 -16.07 -2.14 -1.39
C LEU A 442 -14.67 -2.56 -1.86
N GLU A 443 -14.51 -2.91 -3.12
CA GLU A 443 -13.25 -3.32 -3.73
C GLU A 443 -12.25 -2.16 -3.83
N GLU A 444 -12.71 -0.92 -4.05
CA GLU A 444 -11.85 0.26 -4.07
C GLU A 444 -11.21 0.49 -2.70
N LEU A 445 -12.00 0.39 -1.63
CA LEU A 445 -11.48 0.46 -0.26
C LEU A 445 -10.57 -0.74 0.05
N GLY A 446 -10.98 -1.94 -0.34
CA GLY A 446 -10.23 -3.18 -0.07
C GLY A 446 -8.83 -3.16 -0.66
N SER A 447 -8.70 -2.69 -1.90
CA SER A 447 -7.43 -2.56 -2.60
C SER A 447 -6.51 -1.52 -1.94
N ASP A 448 -7.04 -0.34 -1.60
CA ASP A 448 -6.26 0.70 -0.94
C ASP A 448 -5.82 0.30 0.47
N VAL A 449 -6.69 -0.38 1.23
CA VAL A 449 -6.37 -0.87 2.58
C VAL A 449 -5.13 -1.76 2.57
N ASN A 450 -4.84 -2.50 1.50
CA ASN A 450 -3.61 -3.29 1.41
C ASN A 450 -2.35 -2.42 1.25
N THR A 451 -2.45 -1.31 0.54
CA THR A 451 -1.30 -0.57 -0.01
C THR A 451 -1.02 0.77 0.66
N VAL A 452 -2.00 1.36 1.35
CA VAL A 452 -1.79 2.62 2.08
C VAL A 452 -0.76 2.47 3.19
N ASP A 453 0.13 3.45 3.29
CA ASP A 453 1.15 3.52 4.33
C ASP A 453 0.52 3.83 5.71
N ARG A 454 1.13 3.27 6.74
CA ARG A 454 0.69 3.32 8.14
C ARG A 454 1.91 3.32 9.05
N VAL A 455 1.71 3.67 10.32
CA VAL A 455 2.64 3.25 11.38
C VAL A 455 2.08 1.99 12.03
N CYS A 456 2.92 0.97 12.17
CA CYS A 456 2.64 -0.31 12.81
C CYS A 456 3.50 -0.44 14.07
N TRP A 457 3.13 -1.34 14.99
CA TRP A 457 3.89 -1.62 16.21
C TRP A 457 4.07 -3.10 16.44
N LEU A 458 5.26 -3.47 16.90
CA LEU A 458 5.49 -4.75 17.54
C LEU A 458 5.45 -4.60 19.04
N GLU A 459 4.56 -5.35 19.67
CA GLU A 459 4.46 -5.47 21.12
C GLU A 459 5.20 -6.70 21.60
N ALA A 460 6.00 -6.54 22.65
CA ALA A 460 6.66 -7.64 23.35
C ALA A 460 6.70 -7.37 24.86
N GLU A 461 6.72 -8.43 25.67
CA GLU A 461 6.92 -8.31 27.11
C GLU A 461 8.38 -8.63 27.47
N VAL A 462 9.02 -7.76 28.27
CA VAL A 462 10.39 -7.93 28.74
C VAL A 462 10.47 -7.73 30.24
N THR A 463 11.28 -8.54 30.93
CA THR A 463 11.57 -8.35 32.36
C THR A 463 13.00 -7.88 32.57
N VAL A 464 13.16 -6.67 33.11
CA VAL A 464 14.45 -6.09 33.46
C VAL A 464 14.75 -6.33 34.95
N PRO A 465 15.85 -7.03 35.30
CA PRO A 465 16.17 -7.35 36.69
C PRO A 465 16.35 -6.10 37.57
N ALA A 466 16.04 -6.21 38.86
CA ALA A 466 16.31 -5.17 39.86
C ALA A 466 17.77 -4.69 39.82
N GLY A 467 17.99 -3.38 39.67
CA GLY A 467 19.32 -2.80 39.53
C GLY A 467 20.14 -3.30 38.33
N GLY A 468 19.50 -4.03 37.40
CA GLY A 468 20.14 -4.73 36.30
C GLY A 468 19.85 -4.07 34.95
N SER A 469 20.29 -4.75 33.88
CA SER A 469 20.03 -4.33 32.51
C SER A 469 19.85 -5.52 31.59
N VAL A 470 19.16 -5.30 30.47
CA VAL A 470 18.99 -6.27 29.39
C VAL A 470 19.26 -5.58 28.05
N ALA A 471 19.77 -6.31 27.07
CA ALA A 471 19.93 -5.80 25.71
C ALA A 471 18.69 -6.16 24.88
N VAL A 472 18.06 -5.16 24.25
CA VAL A 472 16.95 -5.34 23.31
C VAL A 472 17.39 -4.80 21.96
N SER A 473 17.02 -5.42 20.85
CA SER A 473 17.24 -4.82 19.53
C SER A 473 16.12 -5.11 18.56
N ALA A 474 15.89 -4.16 17.66
CA ALA A 474 15.06 -4.32 16.47
C ALA A 474 15.95 -4.37 15.23
N GLN A 475 15.79 -5.40 14.41
CA GLN A 475 16.47 -5.52 13.12
C GLN A 475 15.43 -5.45 12.00
N MET A 476 15.66 -4.59 11.00
CA MET A 476 14.71 -4.40 9.91
C MET A 476 15.40 -4.00 8.60
N ASN A 477 14.69 -4.23 7.50
CA ASN A 477 15.00 -3.56 6.24
C ASN A 477 14.43 -2.14 6.28
N LYS A 478 15.22 -1.17 5.83
CA LYS A 478 14.81 0.21 5.73
C LYS A 478 14.91 0.69 4.28
N GLU A 479 13.76 0.88 3.65
CA GLU A 479 13.69 1.49 2.32
C GLU A 479 14.23 2.92 2.33
N ASN A 480 14.76 3.34 1.18
CA ASN A 480 15.18 4.71 0.97
C ASN A 480 14.03 5.59 0.47
N SER A 481 14.08 6.87 0.82
CA SER A 481 13.33 7.91 0.11
C SER A 481 14.09 8.29 -1.18
N TYR A 482 13.37 8.62 -2.25
CA TYR A 482 13.97 8.93 -3.57
C TYR A 482 13.02 9.70 -4.50
N ASP A 483 13.62 10.28 -5.55
CA ASP A 483 12.90 10.84 -6.69
C ASP A 483 12.85 9.85 -7.85
N PHE A 484 11.71 9.78 -8.55
CA PHE A 484 11.59 8.92 -9.72
C PHE A 484 12.61 9.32 -10.79
N TYR A 485 13.21 8.32 -11.41
CA TYR A 485 14.25 8.52 -12.43
C TYR A 485 13.80 9.46 -13.58
N CYS A 486 12.52 9.42 -13.94
CA CYS A 486 11.92 10.23 -15.01
C CYS A 486 11.67 11.70 -14.62
N ALA A 487 11.81 12.08 -13.35
CA ALA A 487 11.49 13.43 -12.88
C ALA A 487 12.60 14.46 -13.16
N HIS A 488 13.82 14.00 -13.50
CA HIS A 488 14.97 14.86 -13.84
C HIS A 488 15.27 15.95 -12.80
N THR A 489 15.10 15.62 -11.51
CA THR A 489 15.36 16.52 -10.39
C THR A 489 16.84 16.58 -10.02
N GLU A 490 17.21 17.52 -9.16
CA GLU A 490 18.57 17.61 -8.61
C GLU A 490 18.92 16.41 -7.69
N ASN A 491 17.92 15.73 -7.14
CA ASN A 491 18.07 14.55 -6.30
C ASN A 491 18.16 13.24 -7.10
N SER A 492 18.30 13.30 -8.44
CA SER A 492 18.47 12.12 -9.27
C SER A 492 19.59 11.20 -8.75
N GLY A 493 19.21 9.97 -8.41
CA GLY A 493 20.09 8.92 -7.89
C GLY A 493 20.52 9.10 -6.42
N VAL A 494 19.92 10.04 -5.69
CA VAL A 494 20.09 10.18 -4.24
C VAL A 494 19.11 9.24 -3.52
N SER A 495 19.61 8.55 -2.50
CA SER A 495 18.82 7.78 -1.54
C SER A 495 18.90 8.47 -0.18
N SER A 496 17.76 8.74 0.46
CA SER A 496 17.69 9.30 1.82
C SER A 496 17.18 8.29 2.84
N TYR A 497 17.71 8.38 4.05
CA TYR A 497 17.26 7.63 5.21
C TYR A 497 17.11 8.57 6.40
N ASP A 498 15.94 8.52 7.01
CA ASP A 498 15.58 9.39 8.12
C ASP A 498 15.53 8.59 9.43
N LEU A 499 15.83 9.27 10.52
CA LEU A 499 15.76 8.75 11.89
C LEU A 499 15.21 9.84 12.81
N VAL A 500 14.34 9.45 13.73
CA VAL A 500 13.84 10.32 14.79
C VAL A 500 14.30 9.82 16.16
N THR A 501 14.58 10.75 17.08
CA THR A 501 15.23 10.42 18.36
C THR A 501 14.26 10.19 19.51
N THR A 502 13.11 10.86 19.50
CA THR A 502 12.13 10.83 20.60
C THR A 502 10.67 10.74 20.15
N LEU A 503 10.39 10.90 18.85
CA LEU A 503 9.02 10.97 18.33
C LEU A 503 8.21 9.71 18.67
N GLY A 504 7.06 9.90 19.33
CA GLY A 504 6.15 8.81 19.70
C GLY A 504 6.67 7.93 20.85
N SER A 505 7.78 8.29 21.50
CA SER A 505 8.36 7.50 22.58
C SER A 505 8.26 8.16 23.96
N ASN A 506 7.88 7.36 24.96
CA ASN A 506 7.93 7.71 26.37
C ASN A 506 9.16 7.11 27.09
N LEU A 507 10.05 6.41 26.37
CA LEU A 507 11.27 5.81 26.90
C LEU A 507 12.38 6.87 26.96
N SER A 508 12.89 7.13 28.18
CA SER A 508 13.99 8.07 28.36
C SER A 508 15.32 7.44 27.95
N CYS A 509 15.89 7.90 26.83
CA CYS A 509 17.25 7.56 26.44
C CYS A 509 18.27 8.52 27.10
N THR A 510 19.22 7.97 27.86
CA THR A 510 20.29 8.74 28.52
C THR A 510 21.46 9.04 27.60
N GLU A 511 21.61 8.24 26.55
CA GLU A 511 22.62 8.37 25.49
C GLU A 511 22.07 7.77 24.20
N GLN A 512 22.42 8.37 23.06
CA GLN A 512 22.10 7.85 21.74
C GLN A 512 23.35 7.91 20.85
N THR A 513 23.68 6.82 20.17
CA THR A 513 24.77 6.79 19.18
C THR A 513 24.28 6.26 17.84
N ALA A 514 24.93 6.69 16.75
CA ALA A 514 24.70 6.14 15.43
C ALA A 514 26.03 5.68 14.82
N THR A 515 26.00 4.50 14.18
CA THR A 515 27.12 3.91 13.45
C THR A 515 26.76 3.69 11.99
N LEU A 516 27.64 4.09 11.09
CA LEU A 516 27.50 3.93 9.64
C LEU A 516 28.45 2.86 9.12
N GLU A 517 27.90 1.74 8.66
CA GLU A 517 28.61 0.67 7.96
C GLU A 517 28.45 0.87 6.44
N ASP A 518 29.26 1.78 5.87
CA ASP A 518 29.17 2.22 4.46
C ASP A 518 29.60 1.16 3.43
N ARG A 519 30.36 0.15 3.87
CA ARG A 519 30.93 -0.93 3.04
C ARG A 519 31.73 -0.45 1.81
N GLY A 520 32.21 0.80 1.81
CA GLY A 520 32.85 1.44 0.66
C GLY A 520 31.91 1.68 -0.52
N GLN A 521 30.59 1.64 -0.32
CA GLN A 521 29.60 1.66 -1.40
C GLN A 521 29.04 3.05 -1.70
N ILE A 522 29.26 4.04 -0.82
CA ILE A 522 28.54 5.30 -0.84
C ILE A 522 29.46 6.53 -0.84
N VAL A 523 28.88 7.63 -1.32
CA VAL A 523 29.34 9.00 -1.07
C VAL A 523 28.22 9.71 -0.33
N ILE A 524 28.55 10.33 0.79
CA ILE A 524 27.62 11.20 1.53
C ILE A 524 27.41 12.48 0.73
N VAL A 525 26.15 12.80 0.43
CA VAL A 525 25.76 14.04 -0.25
C VAL A 525 25.40 15.12 0.76
N ARG A 526 24.51 14.78 1.70
CA ARG A 526 24.02 15.67 2.77
C ARG A 526 23.71 14.81 4.00
N GLN A 527 23.97 15.32 5.21
CA GLN A 527 23.59 14.69 6.47
C GLN A 527 23.83 15.63 7.65
N ASN A 528 23.14 15.38 8.77
CA ASN A 528 23.31 16.10 10.03
C ASN A 528 23.76 15.22 11.21
N PHE A 529 24.13 13.95 10.97
CA PHE A 529 24.70 13.03 11.97
C PHE A 529 26.11 13.42 12.44
N GLY A 530 26.94 13.99 11.57
CA GLY A 530 28.36 14.25 11.81
C GLY A 530 29.32 13.15 11.35
N PHE A 531 28.88 12.18 10.53
CA PHE A 531 29.77 11.20 9.91
C PHE A 531 30.83 11.86 9.03
N ASP A 532 32.06 11.33 9.06
CA ASP A 532 33.16 11.79 8.23
C ASP A 532 33.98 10.58 7.76
N LEU A 533 33.57 10.02 6.63
CA LEU A 533 34.17 8.82 6.06
C LEU A 533 35.63 9.03 5.63
N GLU A 534 36.01 10.24 5.23
CA GLU A 534 37.39 10.58 4.82
C GLU A 534 38.34 10.54 6.02
N ASN A 535 37.89 11.01 7.19
CA ASN A 535 38.65 10.99 8.43
C ASN A 535 38.36 9.76 9.32
N GLY A 536 37.55 8.81 8.84
CA GLY A 536 37.25 7.54 9.52
C GLY A 536 36.25 7.65 10.68
N VAL A 537 35.49 8.75 10.77
CA VAL A 537 34.43 8.94 11.76
C VAL A 537 33.17 8.23 11.28
N LYS A 538 32.99 6.99 11.75
CA LYS A 538 31.82 6.15 11.43
C LYS A 538 30.82 6.02 12.57
N THR A 539 31.19 6.40 13.78
CA THR A 539 30.31 6.38 14.95
C THR A 539 30.27 7.76 15.57
N VAL A 540 29.06 8.24 15.86
CA VAL A 540 28.78 9.58 16.39
C VAL A 540 27.79 9.49 17.55
N THR A 541 27.94 10.36 18.55
CA THR A 541 26.93 10.57 19.58
C THR A 541 25.90 11.56 19.05
N LEU A 542 24.62 11.22 19.17
CA LEU A 542 23.51 12.08 18.75
C LEU A 542 23.16 13.08 19.86
N ASP A 543 22.78 14.29 19.45
CA ASP A 543 22.30 15.34 20.35
C ASP A 543 20.85 15.02 20.75
N PRO A 544 20.54 14.86 22.06
CA PRO A 544 19.17 14.66 22.53
C PRO A 544 18.22 15.81 22.19
N GLY A 545 18.74 17.00 21.88
CA GLY A 545 17.97 18.16 21.44
C GLY A 545 17.59 18.14 19.95
N THR A 546 18.20 17.27 19.16
CA THR A 546 17.90 17.11 17.73
C THR A 546 16.84 16.03 17.55
N GLU A 547 15.66 16.43 17.06
CA GLU A 547 14.52 15.50 16.90
C GLU A 547 14.66 14.57 15.69
N HIS A 548 15.32 15.06 14.62
CA HIS A 548 15.40 14.39 13.33
C HIS A 548 16.83 14.39 12.77
N TYR A 549 17.25 13.23 12.29
CA TYR A 549 18.49 13.00 11.59
C TYR A 549 18.22 12.45 10.19
N TYR A 550 18.99 12.91 9.21
CA TYR A 550 18.89 12.44 7.82
C TYR A 550 20.27 12.08 7.26
N LEU A 551 20.30 11.06 6.42
CA LEU A 551 21.47 10.60 5.67
C LEU A 551 21.11 10.48 4.19
N GLU A 552 21.60 11.41 3.38
CA GLU A 552 21.43 11.39 1.93
C GLU A 552 22.73 10.97 1.24
N VAL A 553 22.66 9.92 0.44
CA VAL A 553 23.83 9.28 -0.18
C VAL A 553 23.61 9.01 -1.66
N LYS A 554 24.73 8.87 -2.37
CA LYS A 554 24.80 8.30 -3.72
C LYS A 554 25.69 7.08 -3.71
N ARG A 555 25.47 6.18 -4.67
CA ARG A 555 26.41 5.07 -4.91
C ARG A 555 27.74 5.65 -5.38
N LEU A 556 28.83 5.21 -4.76
CA LEU A 556 30.18 5.55 -5.17
C LEU A 556 30.44 4.95 -6.57
N ALA A 557 30.96 5.77 -7.48
CA ALA A 557 31.25 5.32 -8.85
C ALA A 557 32.33 4.21 -8.85
N GLY A 558 32.15 3.21 -9.71
CA GLY A 558 33.09 2.10 -9.87
C GLY A 558 32.97 0.99 -8.81
N THR A 559 31.93 1.01 -7.96
CA THR A 559 31.69 -0.07 -6.98
C THR A 559 30.97 -1.27 -7.57
N ILE A 560 30.32 -1.12 -8.73
CA ILE A 560 29.74 -2.21 -9.51
C ILE A 560 30.81 -2.73 -10.46
N PRO A 561 31.21 -4.02 -10.37
CA PRO A 561 32.19 -4.58 -11.29
C PRO A 561 31.67 -4.61 -12.74
N GLU A 562 32.56 -4.37 -13.70
CA GLU A 562 32.21 -4.34 -15.14
C GLU A 562 32.17 -5.72 -15.79
N GLU A 563 32.94 -6.68 -15.25
CA GLU A 563 33.06 -8.04 -15.78
C GLU A 563 32.42 -9.06 -14.81
N PRO A 564 31.90 -10.20 -15.32
CA PRO A 564 31.43 -11.28 -14.46
C PRO A 564 32.55 -11.80 -13.53
N PRO A 565 32.20 -12.37 -12.37
CA PRO A 565 33.20 -12.94 -11.46
C PRO A 565 33.96 -14.08 -12.16
N GLU A 566 35.29 -14.14 -11.95
CA GLU A 566 36.11 -15.25 -12.45
C GLU A 566 35.63 -16.58 -11.83
N SER A 567 35.44 -17.59 -12.68
CA SER A 567 34.91 -18.92 -12.34
C SER A 567 35.82 -19.77 -11.47
#